data_AF-A0A950NSW7-F1
#
_entry.id   AF-A0A950NSW7-F1
#
_cell.length_a   1.000
_cell.length_b   1.000
_cell.length_c   1.000
_cell.angle_alpha   90.00
_cell.angle_beta   90.00
_cell.angle_gamma   90.00
#
_symmetry.space_group_name_H-M   'P 1'
#
loop_
_entity.id
_entity.type
_entity.pdbx_description
1 polymer ?
#
loop_
_entity_poly.entity_id
_entity_poly.type
_entity_poly.pdbx_seq_one_letter_code
_entity_poly.pdbx_strand_id
1 'polypeptide(L)' 'MTIAENQQVSYDPFDVAINTDPYPTYKRLRDEAPIYYNARYDVWVLSRHSDVEKGLVDWQTLSNARGDILEVIQSRM' A
#
# COMPACT_ATOMS: atom_id res chain seq x y z
N MET A 1 -3.82 -16.85 -29.95
CA MET A 1 -4.03 -15.54 -29.31
C MET A 1 -4.24 -15.82 -27.84
N THR A 2 -3.19 -15.72 -27.01
CA THR A 2 -3.27 -16.05 -25.59
C THR A 2 -3.56 -14.76 -24.85
N ILE A 3 -4.73 -14.69 -24.21
CA ILE A 3 -5.09 -13.58 -23.33
C ILE A 3 -4.15 -13.71 -22.13
N ALA A 4 -3.17 -12.83 -21.99
CA ALA A 4 -2.41 -12.74 -20.76
C ALA A 4 -3.41 -12.32 -19.68
N GLU A 5 -3.65 -13.18 -18.70
CA GLU A 5 -4.39 -12.79 -17.50
C GLU A 5 -3.66 -11.58 -16.92
N ASN A 6 -4.31 -10.42 -16.95
CA ASN A 6 -3.78 -9.20 -16.36
C ASN A 6 -3.86 -9.39 -14.84
N GLN A 7 -2.89 -10.10 -14.29
CA GLN A 7 -2.89 -10.52 -12.90
C GLN A 7 -2.67 -9.28 -12.04
N GLN A 8 -3.77 -8.75 -11.52
CA GLN A 8 -3.81 -7.51 -10.74
C GLN A 8 -2.74 -7.54 -9.63
N VAL A 9 -1.98 -6.46 -9.47
CA VAL A 9 -0.93 -6.38 -8.44
C VAL A 9 -1.53 -6.67 -7.05
N SER A 10 -0.89 -7.55 -6.29
CA SER A 10 -1.27 -7.91 -4.92
C SER A 10 -0.14 -7.49 -3.99
N TYR A 11 -0.49 -6.76 -2.92
CA TYR A 11 0.45 -6.34 -1.89
C TYR A 11 -0.05 -6.78 -0.52
N ASP A 12 0.79 -7.49 0.21
CA ASP A 12 0.61 -7.86 1.61
C ASP A 12 1.90 -7.48 2.36
N PRO A 13 1.84 -6.54 3.33
CA PRO A 13 3.01 -6.14 4.11
C PRO A 13 3.58 -7.26 5.00
N PHE A 14 2.84 -8.34 5.24
CA PHE A 14 3.27 -9.48 6.05
C PHE A 14 3.73 -10.68 5.22
N ASP A 15 3.69 -10.60 3.89
CA ASP A 15 4.18 -11.65 3.01
C ASP A 15 5.72 -11.71 3.07
N VAL A 16 6.26 -12.89 3.43
CA VAL A 16 7.70 -13.10 3.60
C VAL A 16 8.47 -12.95 2.29
N ALA A 17 7.90 -13.36 1.15
CA ALA A 17 8.54 -13.24 -0.15
C ALA A 17 8.62 -11.77 -0.57
N ILE A 18 7.55 -11.00 -0.36
CA ILE A 18 7.55 -9.55 -0.60
C ILE A 18 8.55 -8.84 0.33
N ASN A 19 8.60 -9.21 1.61
CA ASN A 19 9.56 -8.61 2.54
C ASN A 19 11.03 -8.95 2.21
N THR A 20 11.28 -10.12 1.61
CA THR A 20 12.62 -10.55 1.20
C THR A 20 13.11 -9.79 -0.02
N ASP A 21 12.24 -9.57 -1.01
CA ASP A 21 12.54 -8.75 -2.20
C ASP A 21 11.33 -7.85 -2.56
N PRO A 22 11.24 -6.65 -1.97
CA PRO A 22 10.06 -5.81 -2.12
C PRO A 22 10.04 -5.03 -3.43
N TYR A 23 11.19 -4.82 -4.06
CA TYR A 23 11.32 -3.92 -5.20
C TYR A 23 10.51 -4.33 -6.43
N PRO A 24 10.40 -5.63 -6.79
CA PRO A 24 9.50 -6.07 -7.86
C PRO A 24 8.04 -5.67 -7.59
N THR A 25 7.53 -5.94 -6.39
CA THR A 25 6.16 -5.60 -6.01
C THR A 25 5.95 -4.09 -5.97
N TYR A 26 6.89 -3.33 -5.40
CA TYR A 26 6.81 -1.87 -5.37
C TYR A 26 6.85 -1.25 -6.76
N LYS A 27 7.61 -1.82 -7.69
CA LYS A 27 7.61 -1.38 -9.08
C LYS A 27 6.23 -1.56 -9.71
N ARG A 28 5.62 -2.72 -9.53
CA ARG A 28 4.26 -2.99 -10.02
C ARG A 28 3.22 -2.08 -9.38
N LEU A 29 3.29 -1.83 -8.07
CA LEU A 29 2.41 -0.86 -7.42
C LEU A 29 2.56 0.53 -8.05
N ARG A 30 3.78 1.02 -8.28
CA ARG A 30 3.99 2.33 -8.92
C ARG A 30 3.47 2.39 -10.34
N ASP A 31 3.60 1.32 -11.12
CA ASP A 31 3.27 1.33 -12.54
C ASP A 31 1.79 1.04 -12.79
N GLU A 32 1.21 0.10 -12.04
CA GLU A 32 -0.12 -0.47 -12.30
C GLU A 32 -1.19 0.02 -11.32
N ALA A 33 -0.86 0.24 -10.04
CA ALA A 33 -1.82 0.62 -8.99
C ALA A 33 -1.21 1.62 -7.99
N PRO A 34 -0.91 2.86 -8.42
CA PRO A 34 -0.16 3.81 -7.61
C PRO A 34 -0.89 4.23 -6.32
N ILE A 35 -2.22 4.15 -6.34
CA ILE A 35 -3.13 4.22 -5.20
C ILE A 35 -3.81 2.85 -5.11
N TYR A 36 -3.28 1.98 -4.26
CA TYR A 36 -3.74 0.59 -4.11
C TYR A 36 -4.63 0.46 -2.88
N TYR A 37 -5.82 -0.10 -3.04
CA TYR A 37 -6.68 -0.45 -1.93
C TYR A 37 -6.45 -1.90 -1.52
N ASN A 38 -6.02 -2.11 -0.27
CA ASN A 38 -5.85 -3.43 0.31
C ASN A 38 -7.10 -3.84 1.09
N ALA A 39 -8.00 -4.57 0.43
CA ALA A 39 -9.25 -5.01 1.03
C ALA A 39 -9.07 -5.96 2.24
N ARG A 40 -7.93 -6.67 2.34
CA ARG A 40 -7.65 -7.57 3.47
C ARG A 40 -7.45 -6.80 4.77
N TYR A 41 -6.81 -5.64 4.70
CA TYR A 41 -6.47 -4.82 5.86
C TYR A 41 -7.30 -3.53 5.97
N ASP A 42 -8.18 -3.27 5.00
CA ASP A 42 -9.00 -2.04 4.91
C ASP A 42 -8.12 -0.77 4.92
N VAL A 43 -7.06 -0.79 4.10
CA VAL A 43 -6.11 0.34 4.01
C VAL A 43 -5.79 0.73 2.57
N TRP A 44 -5.45 2.01 2.40
CA TRP A 44 -4.90 2.55 1.17
C TRP A 44 -3.37 2.56 1.23
N VAL A 45 -2.72 2.26 0.11
CA VAL A 45 -1.26 2.27 -0.06
C VAL A 45 -0.89 3.22 -1.18
N LEU A 46 -0.01 4.17 -0.86
CA LEU A 46 0.59 5.11 -1.82
C LEU A 46 1.99 4.63 -2.17
N SER A 47 2.30 4.54 -3.46
CA SER A 47 3.60 4.01 -3.92
C SER A 47 4.45 4.99 -4.74
N ARG A 48 3.86 6.05 -5.29
CA ARG A 48 4.62 7.10 -5.99
C ARG A 48 5.22 8.07 -5.00
N HIS A 49 6.48 8.42 -5.21
CA HIS A 49 7.20 9.39 -4.38
C HIS A 49 6.42 10.70 -4.19
N SER A 50 5.89 11.27 -5.27
CA SER A 50 5.13 12.53 -5.21
C SER A 50 3.88 12.46 -4.34
N ASP A 51 3.23 11.29 -4.27
CA ASP A 51 2.00 11.12 -3.50
C ASP A 51 2.34 10.90 -2.03
N VAL A 52 3.41 10.14 -1.75
CA VAL A 52 3.96 9.96 -0.40
C VAL A 52 4.44 11.29 0.17
N GLU A 53 5.22 12.07 -0.58
CA GLU A 53 5.73 13.38 -0.15
C GLU A 53 4.61 14.34 0.23
N LYS A 54 3.56 14.44 -0.61
CA LYS A 54 2.38 15.26 -0.32
C LYS A 54 1.63 14.76 0.92
N GLY A 55 1.46 13.44 1.05
CA GLY A 55 0.75 12.85 2.19
C GLY A 55 1.47 13.03 3.52
N LEU A 56 2.81 12.93 3.52
CA LEU A 56 3.63 13.06 4.73
C LEU A 56 3.52 14.44 5.38
N VAL A 57 3.27 15.50 4.61
CA VAL A 57 3.14 16.87 5.13
C VAL A 57 1.70 17.28 5.42
N ASP A 58 0.71 16.55 4.91
CA ASP A 58 -0.73 16.79 5.12
C ASP A 58 -1.26 16.10 6.38
N TRP A 59 -0.72 16.47 7.54
CA TRP A 59 -1.12 15.90 8.83
C TRP A 59 -2.55 16.26 9.25
N GLN A 60 -3.14 17.28 8.62
CA GLN A 60 -4.51 17.71 8.87
C GLN A 60 -5.51 16.71 8.28
N THR A 61 -5.23 16.19 7.09
CA THR A 61 -6.06 15.17 6.43
C THR A 61 -5.62 13.76 6.80
N LEU A 62 -4.31 13.51 6.85
CA LEU A 62 -3.69 12.21 7.12
C LEU A 62 -3.04 12.20 8.51
N SER A 63 -3.88 12.23 9.54
CA SER A 63 -3.43 12.27 10.93
C SER A 63 -3.03 10.88 11.46
N ASN A 64 -1.94 10.84 12.24
CA ASN A 64 -1.52 9.66 13.01
C ASN A 64 -2.02 9.69 14.47
N ALA A 65 -2.97 10.56 14.82
CA ALA A 65 -3.48 10.66 16.19
C ALA A 65 -4.15 9.36 16.71
N ARG A 66 -4.47 8.41 15.82
CA ARG A 66 -5.00 7.07 16.13
C ARG A 66 -3.95 5.96 16.02
N GLY A 67 -2.66 6.32 15.95
CA GLY A 67 -1.54 5.39 15.80
C GLY A 67 -1.05 5.25 14.36
N ASP A 68 0.09 4.57 14.22
CA ASP A 68 0.82 4.28 12.98
C ASP A 68 0.96 2.78 12.71
N ILE A 69 0.53 1.93 13.65
CA ILE A 69 0.58 0.46 13.56
C ILE A 69 -0.79 -0.06 13.11
N LEU A 70 -0.82 -0.92 12.08
CA LEU A 70 -2.05 -1.47 11.49
C LEU A 70 -2.95 -2.15 12.53
N GLU A 71 -2.38 -2.96 13.39
CA GLU A 71 -3.09 -3.69 14.43
C GLU A 71 -3.73 -2.75 15.46
N VAL A 72 -3.06 -1.63 15.78
CA VAL A 72 -3.58 -0.60 16.69
C VAL A 72 -4.76 0.11 16.05
N ILE A 73 -4.61 0.57 14.80
CA ILE A 73 -5.66 1.26 14.05
C ILE A 73 -6.91 0.38 13.88
N GLN A 74 -6.72 -0.92 13.59
CA GLN A 74 -7.82 -1.87 13.40
C GLN A 74 -8.55 -2.23 14.70
N SER A 75 -7.87 -2.16 15.86
CA SER A 75 -8.48 -2.48 17.16
C SER A 75 -9.57 -1.50 17.61
N ARG A 76 -9.70 -0.34 16.94
CA ARG A 76 -10.65 0.74 17.26
C ARG A 76 -10.58 1.23 18.72
N MET A 77 -9.43 1.08 19.37
CA MET A 77 -9.15 1.61 20.71
C MET A 77 -8.86 3.12 20.69
#